data_AF-A0A536ULP7-F1
#
_entry.id   AF-A0A536ULP7-F1
#
_cell.length_a   1.000
_cell.length_b   1.000
_cell.length_c   1.000
_cell.angle_alpha   90.00
_cell.angle_beta   90.00
_cell.angle_gamma   90.00
#
_symmetry.space_group_name_H-M   'P 1'
#
loop_
_entity.id
_entity.type
_entity.pdbx_description
1 polymer ?
#
loop_
_entity_poly.entity_id
_entity_poly.type
_entity_poly.pdbx_seq_one_letter_code
_entity_poly.pdbx_strand_id
1 'polypeptide(L)'
;MASAGYFLTPEAATLIYRAEGKPYRPMVRLSRIPCRYGGSRTYFHCPRCYERVETIVLFGAGSLGCRHCLRLRYISQGLSLGDRWQRRADILYAKAGNESDDGQTIHKHKW
;
A
#
# COMPACT_ATOMS: atom_id res chain seq x y z
N MET A 1 -5.88 1.10 18.47
CA MET A 1 -6.01 0.45 17.14
C MET A 1 -6.91 1.34 16.28
N ALA A 2 -6.36 1.99 15.24
CA ALA A 2 -7.17 2.74 14.29
C ALA A 2 -7.89 1.75 13.37
N SER A 3 -9.22 1.62 13.51
CA SER A 3 -10.01 0.88 12.54
C SER A 3 -10.23 1.77 11.31
N ALA A 4 -9.80 1.30 10.15
CA ALA A 4 -10.13 1.88 8.86
C ALA A 4 -11.09 0.91 8.14
N GLY A 5 -12.28 1.39 7.80
CA GLY A 5 -13.24 0.69 6.98
C GLY A 5 -13.28 1.28 5.56
N TYR A 6 -13.88 0.55 4.63
CA TYR A 6 -14.15 1.07 3.29
C TYR A 6 -15.40 0.42 2.68
N PHE A 7 -16.04 1.15 1.78
CA PHE A 7 -17.11 0.66 0.92
C PHE A 7 -16.69 0.83 -0.54
N LEU A 8 -16.96 -0.16 -1.39
CA LEU A 8 -16.63 -0.10 -2.81
C LEU A 8 -17.91 -0.06 -3.65
N THR A 9 -17.90 0.82 -4.65
CA THR A 9 -18.79 0.78 -5.82
C THR A 9 -17.95 0.49 -7.06
N PRO A 10 -18.55 0.24 -8.23
CA PRO A 10 -17.78 0.06 -9.47
C PRO A 10 -16.93 1.28 -9.84
N GLU A 11 -17.37 2.49 -9.49
CA GLU A 11 -16.77 3.77 -9.88
C GLU A 11 -15.98 4.45 -8.75
N ALA A 12 -16.14 4.03 -7.49
CA ALA A 12 -15.53 4.71 -6.36
C ALA A 12 -15.29 3.80 -5.14
N ALA A 13 -14.35 4.21 -4.30
CA ALA A 13 -14.11 3.68 -2.96
C ALA A 13 -14.38 4.79 -1.93
N THR A 14 -15.32 4.57 -1.03
CA THR A 14 -15.57 5.45 0.12
C THR A 14 -14.79 4.91 1.30
N LEU A 15 -13.80 5.68 1.75
CA LEU A 15 -12.95 5.30 2.88
C LEU A 15 -13.56 5.84 4.17
N ILE A 16 -13.45 5.11 5.28
CA ILE A 16 -13.94 5.53 6.59
C ILE A 16 -12.82 5.35 7.60
N TYR A 17 -12.30 6.45 8.12
CA TYR A 17 -11.22 6.41 9.10
C TYR A 17 -11.33 7.56 10.08
N ARG A 18 -10.54 7.48 11.16
CA ARG A 18 -10.36 8.58 12.11
C ARG A 18 -8.91 9.03 12.08
N ALA A 19 -8.69 10.33 12.12
CA ALA A 19 -7.37 10.92 12.28
C ALA A 19 -7.48 12.12 13.23
N GLU A 20 -6.56 12.21 14.19
CA GLU A 20 -6.55 13.28 15.22
C GLU A 20 -7.91 13.44 15.93
N GLY A 21 -8.58 12.32 16.23
CA GLY A 21 -9.90 12.32 16.87
C GLY A 21 -11.07 12.72 15.98
N LYS A 22 -10.83 13.17 14.73
CA LYS A 22 -11.88 13.55 13.77
C LYS A 22 -12.20 12.41 12.80
N PRO A 23 -13.49 12.13 12.51
CA PRO A 23 -13.87 11.16 11.50
C PRO A 23 -13.75 11.75 10.08
N TYR A 24 -13.29 10.94 9.13
CA TYR A 24 -13.16 11.27 7.71
C TYR A 24 -13.86 10.22 6.85
N ARG A 25 -14.53 10.68 5.79
CA ARG A 25 -15.24 9.84 4.82
C ARG A 25 -14.98 10.22 3.35
N PRO A 26 -13.73 10.26 2.88
CA PRO A 26 -13.45 10.70 1.51
C PRO A 26 -13.85 9.63 0.49
N MET A 27 -14.32 10.10 -0.67
CA MET A 27 -14.59 9.27 -1.84
C MET A 27 -13.40 9.35 -2.81
N VAL A 28 -12.93 8.20 -3.25
CA VAL A 28 -11.84 8.05 -4.20
C VAL A 28 -12.39 7.41 -5.47
N ARG A 29 -12.22 8.06 -6.63
CA ARG A 29 -12.65 7.48 -7.91
C ARG A 29 -11.84 6.24 -8.27
N LEU A 30 -12.50 5.29 -8.92
CA LEU A 30 -11.91 4.07 -9.45
C LEU A 30 -12.01 4.06 -10.98
N SER A 31 -11.03 3.46 -11.63
CA SER A 31 -11.11 3.08 -13.03
C SER A 31 -10.76 1.60 -13.19
N ARG A 32 -11.37 0.94 -14.17
CA ARG A 32 -11.10 -0.45 -14.51
C ARG A 32 -10.49 -0.51 -15.89
N ILE A 33 -9.33 -1.13 -16.01
CA ILE A 33 -8.65 -1.34 -17.29
C ILE A 33 -8.69 -2.81 -17.62
N PRO A 34 -9.12 -3.20 -18.84
CA PRO A 34 -9.00 -4.57 -19.32
C PRO A 34 -7.55 -5.06 -19.28
N CYS A 35 -7.33 -6.29 -18.84
CA CYS A 35 -6.01 -6.92 -18.85
C CYS A 35 -5.80 -7.73 -20.13
N ARG A 36 -4.56 -7.83 -20.61
CA ARG A 36 -4.18 -8.51 -21.86
C ARG A 36 -4.66 -9.96 -21.96
N TYR A 37 -4.67 -10.67 -20.83
CA TYR A 37 -5.04 -12.09 -20.77
C TYR A 37 -6.42 -12.32 -20.13
N GLY A 38 -7.30 -11.30 -20.16
CA GLY A 38 -8.65 -11.35 -19.58
C GLY A 38 -8.76 -10.73 -18.19
N GLY A 39 -9.99 -10.42 -17.78
CA GLY A 39 -10.29 -9.69 -16.55
C GLY A 39 -10.04 -8.18 -16.65
N SER A 40 -10.15 -7.50 -15.51
CA SER A 40 -9.86 -6.06 -15.42
C SER A 40 -9.10 -5.75 -14.15
N ARG A 41 -8.18 -4.79 -14.23
CA ARG A 41 -7.46 -4.26 -13.07
C ARG A 41 -8.10 -2.95 -12.64
N THR A 42 -8.49 -2.91 -11.37
CA THR A 42 -9.03 -1.70 -10.74
C THR A 42 -7.88 -0.83 -10.25
N TYR A 43 -7.94 0.46 -10.58
CA TYR A 43 -7.02 1.48 -10.13
C TYR A 43 -7.78 2.57 -9.38
N PHE A 44 -7.11 3.20 -8.43
CA PHE A 44 -7.60 4.38 -7.76
C PHE A 44 -7.17 5.64 -8.51
N HIS A 45 -7.95 6.70 -8.42
CA HIS A 45 -7.53 8.04 -8.79
C HIS A 45 -7.09 8.77 -7.53
N CYS A 46 -5.82 9.19 -7.49
CA CYS A 46 -5.28 9.89 -6.34
C CYS A 46 -6.09 11.17 -6.05
N PRO A 47 -6.57 11.42 -4.81
CA PRO A 47 -7.35 12.62 -4.50
C PRO A 47 -6.57 13.93 -4.59
N ARG A 48 -5.23 13.86 -4.75
CA ARG A 48 -4.34 15.04 -4.81
C ARG A 48 -3.89 15.38 -6.23
N CYS A 49 -3.47 14.37 -7.00
CA CYS A 49 -2.97 14.58 -8.37
C CYS A 49 -3.89 14.01 -9.45
N TYR A 50 -4.98 13.34 -9.10
CA TYR A 50 -5.95 12.68 -9.99
C TYR A 50 -5.39 11.60 -10.92
N GLU A 51 -4.08 11.36 -10.88
CA GLU A 51 -3.41 10.27 -11.55
C GLU A 51 -3.93 8.92 -11.10
N ARG A 52 -3.92 7.99 -12.05
CA ARG A 52 -4.30 6.60 -11.84
C ARG A 52 -3.18 5.85 -11.12
N VAL A 53 -3.48 5.26 -9.97
CA VAL A 53 -2.51 4.59 -9.09
C VAL A 53 -3.05 3.27 -8.54
N GLU A 54 -2.17 2.32 -8.28
CA GLU A 54 -2.53 1.00 -7.75
C GLU A 54 -2.83 1.02 -6.25
N THR A 55 -2.28 1.99 -5.52
CA THR A 55 -2.42 2.08 -4.07
C THR A 55 -2.52 3.53 -3.65
N ILE A 56 -3.43 3.80 -2.72
CA ILE A 56 -3.49 5.03 -1.96
C ILE A 56 -3.09 4.73 -0.53
N VAL A 57 -2.37 5.65 0.08
CA VAL A 57 -1.84 5.52 1.43
C VAL A 57 -2.53 6.54 2.31
N LEU A 58 -2.92 6.09 3.50
CA LEU A 58 -3.28 6.94 4.62
C LEU A 58 -2.04 7.07 5.51
N PHE A 59 -1.53 8.29 5.69
CA PHE A 59 -0.30 8.55 6.45
C PHE A 59 -0.43 9.75 7.39
N GLY A 60 0.28 9.70 8.52
CA GLY A 60 0.33 10.79 9.51
C GLY A 60 -1.04 11.19 10.04
N ALA A 61 -1.27 12.50 10.14
CA ALA A 61 -2.49 13.17 10.60
C ALA A 61 -3.72 13.02 9.66
N GLY A 62 -3.87 11.88 8.99
CA GLY A 62 -4.98 11.62 8.06
C GLY A 62 -4.72 12.08 6.62
N SER A 63 -3.46 12.30 6.25
CA SER A 63 -3.08 12.62 4.88
C SER A 63 -3.33 11.42 3.97
N LEU A 64 -4.31 11.56 3.08
CA LEU A 64 -4.66 10.58 2.06
C LEU A 64 -4.06 10.97 0.70
N GLY A 65 -3.37 10.04 0.03
CA GLY A 65 -2.82 10.28 -1.30
C GLY A 65 -1.99 9.13 -1.85
N CYS A 66 -1.51 9.28 -3.09
CA CYS A 66 -0.54 8.34 -3.65
C CYS A 66 0.86 8.55 -3.05
N ARG A 67 1.76 7.57 -3.24
CA ARG A 67 3.13 7.63 -2.72
C ARG A 67 3.90 8.85 -3.22
N HIS A 68 3.73 9.25 -4.48
CA HIS A 68 4.37 10.44 -5.05
C HIS A 68 3.91 11.71 -4.33
N CYS A 69 2.60 11.92 -4.18
CA CYS A 69 2.05 13.10 -3.50
C CYS A 69 2.43 13.16 -2.02
N LEU A 70 2.57 12.01 -1.38
CA LEU A 70 2.98 11.91 0.02
C LEU A 70 4.50 11.82 0.21
N ARG A 71 5.28 11.89 -0.88
CA ARG A 71 6.75 11.76 -0.88
C ARG A 71 7.24 10.50 -0.14
N LEU A 72 6.50 9.41 -0.25
CA LEU A 72 6.81 8.14 0.38
C LEU A 72 7.76 7.33 -0.50
N ARG A 73 8.93 7.02 0.05
CA ARG A 73 9.91 6.13 -0.58
C ARG A 73 9.43 4.68 -0.52
N TYR A 74 9.76 3.90 -1.55
CA TYR A 74 9.68 2.44 -1.41
C TYR A 74 10.69 1.99 -0.36
N ILE A 75 10.36 0.94 0.40
CA ILE A 75 11.27 0.37 1.40
C ILE A 75 12.65 0.12 0.78
N SER A 76 12.69 -0.49 -0.40
CA SER A 76 13.93 -0.77 -1.14
C SER A 76 14.81 0.45 -1.43
N GLN A 77 14.21 1.66 -1.53
CA GLN A 77 14.94 2.91 -1.78
C GLN A 77 15.54 3.50 -0.49
N GLY A 78 15.10 3.05 0.68
CA GLY A 78 15.63 3.45 1.99
C GLY A 78 16.64 2.46 2.58
N LEU A 79 16.83 1.28 1.96
CA LEU A 79 17.74 0.25 2.48
C LEU A 79 19.21 0.63 2.26
N SER A 80 19.99 0.56 3.32
CA SER A 80 21.45 0.65 3.27
C SER A 80 22.06 -0.60 2.61
N LEU A 81 23.38 -0.62 2.41
CA LEU A 81 24.07 -1.85 2.01
C LEU A 81 23.90 -2.94 3.07
N GLY A 82 24.08 -2.60 4.35
CA GLY A 82 23.90 -3.53 5.47
C GLY A 82 22.52 -4.18 5.48
N ASP A 83 21.45 -3.38 5.36
CA ASP A 83 20.08 -3.90 5.35
C ASP A 83 19.82 -4.85 4.17
N ARG A 84 20.47 -4.59 3.03
CA ARG A 84 20.37 -5.46 1.84
C ARG A 84 21.09 -6.78 2.05
N TRP A 85 22.26 -6.77 2.69
CA TRP A 85 23.01 -7.98 3.03
C TRP A 85 22.26 -8.82 4.07
N GLN A 86 21.73 -8.18 5.12
CA GLN A 86 20.92 -8.84 6.14
C GLN A 86 19.71 -9.52 5.51
N ARG A 87 18.93 -8.77 4.72
CA ARG A 87 17.77 -9.33 4.01
C ARG A 87 18.11 -10.51 3.11
N ARG A 88 19.31 -10.51 2.50
CA ARG A 88 19.77 -11.63 1.68
C ARG A 88 20.13 -12.83 2.55
N ALA A 89 20.78 -12.62 3.68
CA ALA A 89 21.06 -13.66 4.67
C ALA A 89 19.75 -14.28 5.19
N ASP A 90 18.75 -13.47 5.55
CA ASP A 90 17.44 -13.95 6.04
C ASP A 90 16.74 -14.84 5.01
N ILE A 91 16.77 -14.45 3.72
CA ILE A 91 16.20 -15.25 2.64
C ILE A 91 16.91 -16.60 2.52
N LEU A 92 18.24 -16.64 2.68
CA LEU A 92 19.01 -17.89 2.64
C LEU A 92 18.73 -18.76 3.86
N TYR A 93 18.63 -18.15 5.04
CA TYR A 93 18.32 -18.81 6.29
C TYR A 93 16.92 -19.44 6.27
N ALA A 94 15.92 -18.70 5.76
CA ALA A 94 14.57 -19.21 5.56
C ALA A 94 14.50 -20.37 4.54
N LYS A 95 15.28 -20.29 3.46
CA LYS A 95 15.38 -21.39 2.49
C LYS A 95 16.03 -22.65 3.08
N ALA A 96 16.89 -22.50 4.09
CA ALA A 96 17.46 -23.62 4.83
C ALA A 96 16.49 -24.23 5.86
N GLY A 97 15.24 -23.72 5.95
CA GLY A 97 14.20 -24.25 6.83
C GLY A 97 14.18 -23.65 8.23
N ASN A 98 14.98 -22.62 8.48
CA ASN A 98 15.02 -21.94 9.78
C ASN A 98 14.09 -20.71 9.80
N GLU A 99 13.54 -20.38 10.96
CA GLU A 99 12.76 -19.15 11.16
C GLU A 99 13.67 -17.97 11.49
N SER A 100 13.46 -16.83 10.83
CA SER A 100 14.15 -15.58 11.16
C SER A 100 13.60 -14.96 12.45
N ASP A 101 14.48 -14.58 13.38
CA ASP A 101 14.13 -13.99 14.69
C ASP A 101 13.36 -12.65 14.58
N ASP A 102 13.56 -11.93 13.47
CA ASP A 102 13.13 -10.54 13.31
C ASP A 102 11.63 -10.35 12.99
N GLY A 103 10.86 -11.43 12.80
CA GLY A 103 9.42 -11.39 12.53
C GLY A 103 8.96 -10.58 11.30
N GLN A 104 9.89 -9.99 10.54
CA GLN A 104 9.60 -9.17 9.36
C GLN A 104 9.41 -10.02 8.11
N THR A 105 8.38 -10.86 8.12
CA THR A 105 7.86 -11.42 6.88
C THR A 105 7.15 -10.30 6.13
N ILE A 106 7.84 -9.65 5.19
CA ILE A 106 7.19 -8.74 4.25
C ILE A 106 6.23 -9.60 3.44
N HIS A 107 4.97 -9.63 3.87
CA HIS A 107 3.89 -10.31 3.18
C HIS A 107 3.72 -9.64 1.81
N LYS A 108 4.38 -10.22 0.80
CA LYS A 108 4.09 -9.89 -0.59
C LYS A 108 2.71 -10.44 -0.85
N HIS A 109 1.69 -9.57 -0.84
CA HIS A 109 0.40 -9.92 -1.41
C HIS A 109 0.67 -10.41 -2.83
N LYS A 110 0.60 -11.72 -3.00
CA LYS A 110 0.75 -12.38 -4.28
C LYS A 110 -0.63 -12.22 -4.92
N TRP A 111 -0.77 -11.12 -5.67
CA TRP A 111 -1.92 -10.74 -6.50
C TRP A 111 -3.32 -11.01 -5.91
#